data_AF-A0A381WH77-F1
#
_entry.id   AF-A0A381WH77-F1
#
_cell.length_a   1.000
_cell.length_b   1.000
_cell.length_c   1.000
_cell.angle_alpha   90.00
_cell.angle_beta   90.00
_cell.angle_gamma   90.00
#
_symmetry.space_group_name_H-M   'P 1'
#
loop_
_entity.id
_entity.type
_entity.pdbx_description
1 polymer ?
#
loop_
_entity_poly.entity_id
_entity_poly.type
_entity_poly.pdbx_seq_one_letter_code
_entity_poly.pdbx_strand_id
1 'polypeptide(L)' 'MTSKFVSAAKMMSRALGAKNYPFVAVSHPISSATKDELKIQAGNALQEGINFLLKSERSTES' A
#
# COMPACT_ATOMS: atom_id res chain seq x y z
N MET A 1 -1.03 -7.99 -12.13
CA MET A 1 -0.36 -7.75 -10.82
C MET A 1 0.77 -6.74 -11.02
N THR A 2 0.84 -5.68 -10.22
CA THR A 2 1.77 -4.54 -10.41
C THR A 2 3.04 -4.62 -9.60
N SER A 3 3.79 -5.68 -9.81
CA SER A 3 5.09 -5.88 -9.17
C SER A 3 6.05 -4.69 -9.35
N LYS A 4 6.00 -3.98 -10.49
CA LYS A 4 6.87 -2.82 -10.78
C LYS A 4 6.63 -1.63 -9.83
N PHE A 5 5.38 -1.25 -9.56
CA PHE A 5 5.09 -0.12 -8.66
C PHE A 5 5.42 -0.46 -7.20
N VAL A 6 5.20 -1.72 -6.79
CA VAL A 6 5.58 -2.22 -5.46
C VAL A 6 7.10 -2.13 -5.26
N SER A 7 7.89 -2.54 -6.25
CA SER A 7 9.35 -2.44 -6.19
C SER A 7 9.83 -1.00 -6.11
N ALA A 8 9.23 -0.09 -6.87
CA ALA A 8 9.54 1.34 -6.83
C ALA A 8 9.20 1.95 -5.45
N ALA A 9 8.01 1.66 -4.90
CA ALA A 9 7.60 2.12 -3.58
C ALA A 9 8.57 1.64 -2.48
N LYS A 10 8.97 0.37 -2.52
CA LYS A 10 9.98 -0.19 -1.60
C LYS A 10 11.36 0.44 -1.76
N MET A 11 11.75 0.82 -2.98
CA MET A 11 13.01 1.50 -3.24
C MET A 11 12.97 2.93 -2.67
N MET A 12 11.91 3.67 -2.95
CA MET A 12 11.72 5.05 -2.47
C MET A 12 11.68 5.10 -0.95
N SER A 13 11.01 4.15 -0.29
CA SER A 13 10.96 4.11 1.18
C SER A 13 12.35 3.97 1.80
N ARG A 14 13.23 3.14 1.20
CA ARG A 14 14.64 3.03 1.62
C ARG A 14 15.42 4.31 1.34
N ALA A 15 15.28 4.88 0.14
CA ALA A 15 16.02 6.08 -0.27
C ALA A 15 15.70 7.30 0.60
N LEU A 16 14.46 7.39 1.11
CA LEU A 16 13.98 8.48 1.96
C LEU A 16 14.19 8.23 3.46
N GLY A 17 14.86 7.15 3.85
CA GLY A 17 15.05 6.79 5.27
C GLY A 17 13.80 6.24 5.97
N ALA A 18 12.68 6.12 5.27
CA ALA A 18 11.43 5.54 5.77
C ALA A 18 11.38 4.02 5.51
N LYS A 19 12.42 3.29 5.97
CA LYS A 19 12.49 1.84 5.78
C LYS A 19 11.22 1.18 6.33
N ASN A 20 10.63 0.25 5.56
CA ASN A 20 9.38 -0.43 5.88
C ASN A 20 8.14 0.48 5.94
N TYR A 21 8.16 1.67 5.31
CA TYR A 21 6.96 2.50 5.20
C TYR A 21 5.80 1.70 4.58
N PRO A 22 4.65 1.60 5.28
CA PRO A 22 3.54 0.76 4.85
C PRO A 22 2.79 1.40 3.67
N PHE A 23 2.32 0.56 2.74
CA PHE A 23 1.49 0.96 1.62
C PHE A 23 0.62 -0.21 1.16
N VAL A 24 -0.49 0.10 0.48
CA VAL A 24 -1.39 -0.90 -0.12
C VAL A 24 -1.23 -0.87 -1.64
N ALA A 25 -1.14 -2.03 -2.27
CA ALA A 25 -1.09 -2.14 -3.73
C ALA A 25 -2.47 -2.48 -4.29
N VAL A 26 -2.93 -1.70 -5.28
CA VAL A 26 -4.16 -1.99 -6.03
C VAL A 26 -3.83 -2.62 -7.39
N SER A 27 -4.78 -3.37 -7.94
CA SER A 27 -4.61 -4.01 -9.25
C SER A 27 -4.50 -2.95 -10.35
N HIS A 28 -3.71 -3.23 -11.38
CA HIS A 28 -3.63 -2.37 -12.56
C HIS A 28 -3.85 -3.17 -13.85
N PRO A 29 -4.28 -2.52 -14.93
CA PRO A 29 -4.65 -1.09 -15.01
C PRO A 29 -5.95 -0.76 -14.27
N ILE A 30 -5.91 0.26 -13.41
CA ILE A 30 -7.10 0.69 -12.65
C ILE A 30 -8.20 1.22 -13.59
N SER A 31 -7.79 1.78 -14.74
CA SER A 31 -8.69 2.31 -15.77
C SER A 31 -9.50 1.24 -16.50
N SER A 32 -9.10 -0.05 -16.42
CA SER A 32 -9.83 -1.15 -17.03
C SER A 32 -10.69 -1.91 -16.02
N ALA A 33 -10.68 -1.51 -14.74
CA ALA A 33 -11.48 -2.16 -13.72
C ALA A 33 -12.95 -1.74 -13.83
N THR A 34 -13.83 -2.71 -13.65
CA THR A 34 -15.27 -2.48 -13.49
C THR A 34 -15.56 -1.77 -12.16
N LYS A 35 -16.78 -1.22 -12.01
CA LYS A 35 -17.21 -0.58 -10.76
C LYS A 35 -17.15 -1.54 -9.56
N ASP A 36 -17.51 -2.81 -9.77
CA ASP A 36 -17.50 -3.81 -8.69
C ASP A 36 -16.07 -4.16 -8.28
N GLU A 37 -15.17 -4.35 -9.26
CA GLU A 37 -13.74 -4.55 -8.98
C GLU A 37 -13.11 -3.35 -8.28
N LEU A 38 -13.52 -2.12 -8.64
CA LEU A 38 -13.07 -0.91 -7.96
C LEU A 38 -13.58 -0.85 -6.51
N LYS A 39 -14.84 -1.23 -6.27
CA LYS A 39 -15.42 -1.27 -4.92
C LYS A 39 -14.69 -2.27 -4.03
N ILE A 40 -14.37 -3.46 -4.55
CA ILE A 40 -13.60 -4.48 -3.83
C ILE A 40 -12.20 -3.96 -3.51
N GLN A 41 -11.50 -3.40 -4.50
CA GLN A 41 -10.15 -2.87 -4.31
C GLN A 41 -10.11 -1.70 -3.31
N ALA A 42 -11.10 -0.79 -3.36
CA ALA A 42 -11.24 0.30 -2.41
C ALA A 42 -11.50 -0.21 -0.99
N GLY A 43 -12.36 -1.23 -0.83
CA GLY A 43 -12.61 -1.87 0.46
C GLY A 43 -11.35 -2.49 1.06
N ASN A 44 -10.58 -3.23 0.25
CA ASN A 44 -9.31 -3.82 0.67
C ASN A 44 -8.30 -2.75 1.09
N ALA A 45 -8.14 -1.70 0.26
CA ALA A 45 -7.24 -0.59 0.56
C ALA A 45 -7.60 0.15 1.85
N LEU A 46 -8.90 0.36 2.10
CA LEU A 46 -9.38 0.96 3.34
C LEU A 46 -9.04 0.08 4.54
N GLN A 47 -9.34 -1.22 4.48
CA GLN A 47 -9.12 -2.14 5.60
C GLN A 47 -7.63 -2.27 5.96
N GLU A 48 -6.76 -2.37 4.96
CA GLU A 48 -5.30 -2.40 5.17
C GLU A 48 -4.78 -1.05 5.69
N GLY A 49 -5.28 0.07 5.15
CA GLY A 49 -4.92 1.41 5.61
C GLY A 49 -5.31 1.66 7.07
N ILE A 50 -6.49 1.22 7.48
CA ILE A 50 -6.93 1.26 8.89
C ILE A 50 -5.95 0.48 9.76
N ASN A 51 -5.50 -0.70 9.33
CA ASN A 51 -4.53 -1.49 10.10
C ASN A 51 -3.20 -0.74 10.28
N PHE A 52 -2.73 0.03 9.30
CA PHE A 52 -1.52 0.85 9.45
C PHE A 52 -1.70 1.97 10.48
N LEU A 53 -2.88 2.60 10.52
CA LEU A 53 -3.17 3.68 11.46
C LEU A 53 -3.38 3.18 12.89
N LEU A 54 -4.03 2.02 13.04
CA LEU A 54 -4.35 1.45 14.36
C LEU A 54 -3.19 0.66 14.95
N LYS A 55 -2.36 0.00 14.14
CA LYS A 55 -1.15 -0.70 14.60
C LYS A 55 0.04 0.24 14.73
N SER A 56 -0.15 1.39 15.36
CA SER A 56 0.94 2.32 15.71
C SER A 56 1.83 1.73 16.81
N GLU A 57 2.43 0.56 16.58
CA GLU A 57 3.77 0.31 17.09
C GLU A 57 4.74 0.96 16.11
N ARG A 58 4.94 2.26 16.32
CA ARG A 58 6.23 2.84 15.95
C ARG A 58 7.25 2.07 16.79
N SER A 59 7.88 1.04 16.21
CA SER A 59 9.19 0.60 16.69
C SER A 59 10.10 1.81 16.58
N THR A 60 10.12 2.63 17.62
CA THR A 60 11.27 3.45 17.95
C THR A 60 12.37 2.46 18.26
N GLU A 61 13.09 2.03 17.22
CA GLU A 61 14.38 1.37 17.40
C GLU A 61 15.20 2.27 18.32
N SER A 62 15.53 1.70 19.48
CA SER A 62 16.40 2.27 20.51
C SER A 62 17.86 2.23 20.07
#